data_AF-A0A2N5RDE8-F1
#
_entry.id   AF-A0A2N5RDE8-F1
#
_cell.length_a   1.000
_cell.length_b   1.000
_cell.length_c   1.000
_cell.angle_alpha   90.00
_cell.angle_beta   90.00
_cell.angle_gamma   90.00
#
_symmetry.space_group_name_H-M   'P 1'
#
loop_
_entity.id
_entity.type
_entity.pdbx_description
1 polymer ?
#
loop_
_entity_poly.entity_id
_entity_poly.type
_entity_poly.pdbx_seq_one_letter_code
_entity_poly.pdbx_strand_id
1 'polypeptide(L)'
;MVELTGPGTVDFFWNNTPLSMELNLWNVERYRGTVSLKFDGEKLTFNGDIENLSAREPERYVLGYPEFYYGYKPWEKHMAEGTKLPVPVFSIKSFSVGLSFEIDHKSHLPLNFAMETWLTRKKYQTEASIGDVEIMVWFYFNELTPGGKKVGEYTISFELNGEKTRCSWELWHAEWNWDYLAFRLKDPVRKGRVRFDVRDFLDIAWEYLSRFTRVKNFDELYFTVWEVGTEFGSPETESARFEWVFKDFSIDMEVRE
;
A
#
# COMPACT_ATOMS: atom_id res chain seq x y z
N MET A 1 21.15 1.49 9.89
CA MET A 1 20.53 0.17 10.12
C MET A 1 19.47 0.33 11.17
N VAL A 2 18.27 -0.14 10.91
CA VAL A 2 17.12 -0.04 11.81
C VAL A 2 16.36 -1.38 11.80
N GLU A 3 15.84 -1.81 12.94
CA GLU A 3 15.10 -3.08 13.08
C GLU A 3 13.98 -2.93 14.10
N LEU A 4 12.81 -3.47 13.78
CA LEU A 4 11.66 -3.62 14.66
C LEU A 4 11.41 -5.11 14.87
N THR A 5 11.22 -5.56 16.11
CA THR A 5 10.90 -6.95 16.48
C THR A 5 9.51 -7.10 17.11
N GLY A 6 8.74 -6.02 17.09
CA GLY A 6 7.35 -5.93 17.50
C GLY A 6 6.68 -4.70 16.87
N PRO A 7 5.35 -4.54 17.00
CA PRO A 7 4.64 -3.44 16.36
C PRO A 7 5.18 -2.07 16.72
N GLY A 8 5.31 -1.22 15.71
CA GLY A 8 5.81 0.15 15.86
C GLY A 8 6.30 0.73 14.54
N THR A 9 6.72 2.00 14.61
CA THR A 9 7.13 2.82 13.47
C THR A 9 8.49 3.42 13.72
N VAL A 10 9.33 3.50 12.69
CA VAL A 10 10.62 4.19 12.76
C VAL A 10 11.03 4.76 11.41
N ASP A 11 11.66 5.93 11.45
CA ASP A 11 12.15 6.62 10.26
C ASP A 11 13.53 6.12 9.83
N PHE A 12 13.76 6.15 8.52
CA PHE A 12 15.03 5.81 7.91
C PHE A 12 15.22 6.55 6.58
N PHE A 13 16.44 6.51 6.05
CA PHE A 13 16.75 7.04 4.73
C PHE A 13 17.19 5.91 3.82
N TRP A 14 16.59 5.83 2.63
CA TRP A 14 17.00 4.92 1.57
C TRP A 14 17.31 5.72 0.32
N ASN A 15 18.56 5.71 -0.14
CA ASN A 15 19.00 6.50 -1.30
C ASN A 15 18.65 8.00 -1.17
N ASN A 16 18.88 8.59 0.02
CA ASN A 16 18.50 9.97 0.39
C ASN A 16 16.99 10.28 0.37
N THR A 17 16.14 9.26 0.24
CA THR A 17 14.68 9.42 0.36
C THR A 17 14.28 9.20 1.83
N PRO A 18 13.65 10.17 2.51
CA PRO A 18 13.15 9.99 3.87
C PRO A 18 11.91 9.08 3.83
N LEU A 19 11.93 8.01 4.62
CA LEU A 19 10.90 6.99 4.67
C LEU A 19 10.61 6.62 6.13
N SER A 20 9.45 6.04 6.35
CA SER A 20 9.10 5.39 7.61
C SER A 20 8.81 3.92 7.34
N MET A 21 9.26 3.02 8.21
CA MET A 21 8.87 1.61 8.17
C MET A 21 8.00 1.29 9.38
N GLU A 22 6.99 0.46 9.17
CA GLU A 22 6.00 0.12 10.17
C GLU A 22 5.80 -1.39 10.22
N LEU A 23 6.07 -1.98 11.39
CA LEU A 23 5.70 -3.37 11.66
C LEU A 23 4.21 -3.39 12.03
N ASN A 24 3.38 -3.18 11.02
CA ASN A 24 1.95 -2.92 11.18
C ASN A 24 1.15 -4.23 11.33
N LEU A 25 0.73 -4.51 12.56
CA LEU A 25 -0.17 -5.62 12.92
C LEU A 25 -1.52 -5.08 13.43
N TRP A 26 -2.06 -4.04 12.79
CA TRP A 26 -3.17 -3.23 13.30
C TRP A 26 -4.41 -4.02 13.75
N ASN A 27 -4.78 -5.09 13.04
CA ASN A 27 -5.94 -5.91 13.37
C ASN A 27 -5.59 -7.21 14.11
N VAL A 28 -4.34 -7.40 14.56
CA VAL A 28 -3.96 -8.56 15.38
C VAL A 28 -4.25 -8.28 16.86
N GLU A 29 -5.16 -9.05 17.45
CA GLU A 29 -5.44 -9.01 18.90
C GLU A 29 -4.33 -9.69 19.71
N ARG A 30 -3.91 -10.88 19.26
CA ARG A 30 -2.86 -11.66 19.90
C ARG A 30 -2.11 -12.50 18.87
N TYR A 31 -0.85 -12.76 19.16
CA TYR A 31 -0.01 -13.71 18.44
C TYR A 31 1.06 -14.29 19.37
N ARG A 32 1.70 -15.38 18.94
CA ARG A 32 2.95 -15.90 19.48
C ARG A 32 3.94 -16.09 18.33
N GLY A 33 5.23 -16.17 18.63
CA GLY A 33 6.28 -16.35 17.63
C GLY A 33 7.08 -15.06 17.41
N THR A 34 7.64 -14.91 16.20
CA THR A 34 8.58 -13.84 15.88
C THR A 34 8.15 -13.06 14.66
N VAL A 35 8.30 -11.75 14.75
CA VAL A 35 8.21 -10.81 13.63
C VAL A 35 9.47 -9.95 13.62
N SER A 36 10.01 -9.65 12.44
CA SER A 36 11.11 -8.71 12.28
C SER A 36 10.92 -7.90 11.00
N LEU A 37 11.09 -6.59 11.10
CA LEU A 37 11.13 -5.66 9.98
C LEU A 37 12.45 -4.88 10.06
N LYS A 38 13.31 -5.03 9.06
CA LYS A 38 14.70 -4.56 9.12
C LYS A 38 15.13 -3.86 7.85
N PHE A 39 15.74 -2.69 8.00
CA PHE A 39 16.47 -1.99 6.95
C PHE A 39 17.98 -1.97 7.26
N ASP A 40 18.77 -2.57 6.38
CA ASP A 40 20.24 -2.68 6.55
C ASP A 40 21.05 -1.57 5.87
N GLY A 41 20.40 -0.71 5.07
CA GLY A 41 21.03 0.32 4.25
C GLY A 41 20.88 0.06 2.74
N GLU A 42 20.67 -1.19 2.35
CA GLU A 42 20.53 -1.60 0.95
C GLU A 42 19.15 -2.18 0.65
N LYS A 43 18.58 -2.93 1.61
CA LYS A 43 17.30 -3.63 1.45
C LYS A 43 16.45 -3.52 2.71
N LEU A 44 15.14 -3.59 2.51
CA LEU A 44 14.15 -3.76 3.56
C LEU A 44 13.66 -5.21 3.55
N THR A 45 13.64 -5.86 4.70
CA THR A 45 13.21 -7.26 4.84
C THR A 45 12.20 -7.40 5.96
N PHE A 46 11.14 -8.14 5.70
CA PHE A 46 10.21 -8.62 6.71
C PHE A 46 10.29 -10.14 6.84
N ASN A 47 10.19 -10.63 8.07
CA ASN A 47 10.03 -12.06 8.37
C ASN A 47 8.97 -12.21 9.45
N GLY A 48 7.94 -13.00 9.17
CA GLY A 48 6.91 -13.40 10.12
C GLY A 48 6.87 -14.92 10.24
N ASP A 49 6.96 -15.42 11.47
CA ASP A 49 6.63 -16.80 11.83
C ASP A 49 5.81 -16.75 13.12
N ILE A 50 4.49 -16.64 12.95
CA ILE A 50 3.55 -16.35 14.03
C ILE A 50 2.38 -17.33 14.03
N GLU A 51 1.91 -17.63 15.24
CA GLU A 51 0.82 -18.57 15.52
C GLU A 51 -0.13 -18.01 16.58
N ASN A 52 -1.24 -18.72 16.83
CA ASN A 52 -2.30 -18.30 17.75
C ASN A 52 -2.83 -16.90 17.42
N LEU A 53 -2.95 -16.63 16.13
CA LEU A 53 -3.50 -15.38 15.60
C LEU A 53 -5.01 -15.29 15.86
N SER A 54 -5.47 -14.09 16.17
CA SER A 54 -6.89 -13.74 16.11
C SER A 54 -7.06 -12.26 15.78
N ALA A 55 -8.13 -11.93 15.07
CA ALA A 55 -8.44 -10.56 14.68
C ALA A 55 -9.04 -9.75 15.86
N ARG A 56 -8.76 -8.44 15.93
CA ARG A 56 -9.45 -7.50 16.85
C ARG A 56 -10.86 -7.23 16.35
N GLU A 57 -10.98 -6.97 15.05
CA GLU A 57 -12.18 -6.64 14.31
C GLU A 57 -12.29 -7.60 13.10
N PRO A 58 -12.89 -8.80 13.26
CA PRO A 58 -12.99 -9.81 12.20
C PRO A 58 -13.65 -9.31 10.90
N GLU A 59 -14.56 -8.35 10.98
CA GLU A 59 -15.24 -7.73 9.84
C GLU A 59 -14.30 -6.93 8.93
N ARG A 60 -13.12 -6.54 9.43
CA ARG A 60 -12.05 -5.90 8.66
C ARG A 60 -11.23 -6.90 7.83
N TYR A 61 -11.48 -8.20 8.02
CA TYR A 61 -10.91 -9.33 7.28
C TYR A 61 -9.41 -9.56 7.47
N VAL A 62 -8.55 -8.67 6.96
CA VAL A 62 -7.09 -8.82 7.04
C VAL A 62 -6.58 -8.57 8.46
N LEU A 63 -5.42 -9.14 8.80
CA LEU A 63 -4.84 -9.07 10.14
C LEU A 63 -3.80 -7.96 10.31
N GLY A 64 -3.02 -7.67 9.27
CA GLY A 64 -1.96 -6.66 9.33
C GLY A 64 -1.43 -6.31 7.95
N TYR A 65 -0.55 -5.31 7.91
CA TYR A 65 0.01 -4.74 6.69
C TYR A 65 1.46 -4.28 6.90
N PRO A 66 2.42 -5.17 7.25
CA PRO A 66 3.83 -4.77 7.41
C PRO A 66 4.37 -4.07 6.17
N GLU A 67 4.96 -2.90 6.35
CA GLU A 67 5.12 -1.93 5.27
C GLU A 67 6.25 -0.91 5.49
N PHE A 68 6.49 -0.12 4.45
CA PHE A 68 7.18 1.17 4.55
C PHE A 68 6.48 2.21 3.69
N TYR A 69 6.69 3.49 3.96
CA TYR A 69 6.00 4.55 3.26
C TYR A 69 6.80 5.85 3.08
N TYR A 70 6.41 6.59 2.04
CA TYR A 70 6.85 7.95 1.75
C TYR A 70 5.68 8.92 1.94
N GLY A 71 5.81 9.87 2.87
CA GLY A 71 4.75 10.86 3.14
C GLY A 71 4.13 10.74 4.52
N TYR A 72 2.93 11.29 4.65
CA TYR A 72 2.17 11.37 5.90
C TYR A 72 1.05 10.35 5.92
N LYS A 73 1.18 9.35 6.79
CA LYS A 73 0.15 8.34 7.04
C LYS A 73 -0.88 8.88 8.02
N PRO A 74 -2.14 9.13 7.59
CA PRO A 74 -3.15 9.78 8.44
C PRO A 74 -3.41 9.03 9.74
N TRP A 75 -3.56 7.71 9.68
CA TRP A 75 -3.91 6.86 10.82
C TRP A 75 -2.87 6.90 11.95
N GLU A 76 -1.59 7.02 11.59
CA GLU A 76 -0.46 7.10 12.54
C GLU A 76 -0.09 8.53 12.93
N LYS A 77 -0.65 9.54 12.24
CA LYS A 77 -0.30 10.95 12.41
C LYS A 77 1.21 11.19 12.22
N HIS A 78 1.84 10.41 11.35
CA HIS A 78 3.30 10.32 11.26
C HIS A 78 3.80 10.55 9.83
N MET A 79 4.97 11.18 9.73
CA MET A 79 5.77 11.27 8.51
C MET A 79 7.24 11.44 8.87
N ALA A 80 8.13 10.86 8.07
CA ALA A 80 9.56 11.17 8.14
C ALA A 80 9.83 12.64 7.75
N GLU A 81 10.77 13.28 8.44
CA GLU A 81 11.17 14.65 8.14
C GLU A 81 11.78 14.76 6.73
N GLY A 82 11.38 15.80 5.97
CA GLY A 82 11.90 16.06 4.62
C GLY A 82 11.09 15.44 3.48
N THR A 83 9.97 14.76 3.76
CA THR A 83 9.03 14.36 2.71
C THR A 83 8.41 15.56 2.00
N LYS A 84 8.06 15.40 0.71
CA LYS A 84 7.35 16.40 -0.10
C LYS A 84 5.83 16.27 0.02
N LEU A 85 5.33 15.13 0.50
CA LEU A 85 3.90 14.89 0.71
C LEU A 85 3.47 15.35 2.10
N PRO A 86 2.21 15.76 2.32
CA PRO A 86 1.10 15.79 1.37
C PRO A 86 1.11 16.95 0.38
N VAL A 87 0.60 16.71 -0.83
CA VAL A 87 0.30 17.73 -1.85
C VAL A 87 -1.10 17.53 -2.45
N PRO A 88 -1.76 18.57 -2.97
CA PRO A 88 -3.02 18.40 -3.69
C PRO A 88 -2.86 17.52 -4.95
N VAL A 89 -3.84 16.68 -5.26
CA VAL A 89 -3.80 15.77 -6.42
C VAL A 89 -3.62 16.52 -7.74
N PHE A 90 -4.25 17.69 -7.91
CA PHE A 90 -4.11 18.51 -9.12
C PHE A 90 -2.66 18.95 -9.39
N SER A 91 -1.84 19.05 -8.34
CA SER A 91 -0.45 19.48 -8.44
C SER A 91 0.48 18.37 -8.93
N ILE A 92 0.10 17.10 -8.80
CA ILE A 92 0.95 15.96 -9.20
C ILE A 92 0.94 15.83 -10.72
N LYS A 93 2.04 16.16 -11.40
CA LYS A 93 2.19 15.93 -12.84
C LYS A 93 2.55 14.48 -13.13
N SER A 94 3.47 13.91 -12.37
CA SER A 94 3.87 12.50 -12.40
C SER A 94 4.40 12.09 -11.04
N PHE A 95 4.27 10.80 -10.73
CA PHE A 95 4.90 10.21 -9.56
C PHE A 95 5.33 8.77 -9.89
N SER A 96 6.55 8.67 -10.41
CA SER A 96 7.16 7.40 -10.78
C SER A 96 7.68 6.67 -9.54
N VAL A 97 7.24 5.44 -9.34
CA VAL A 97 7.70 4.54 -8.28
C VAL A 97 8.39 3.33 -8.91
N GLY A 98 9.58 2.99 -8.40
CA GLY A 98 10.33 1.81 -8.83
C GLY A 98 10.82 0.99 -7.64
N LEU A 99 10.68 -0.34 -7.71
CA LEU A 99 11.08 -1.26 -6.64
C LEU A 99 11.33 -2.68 -7.18
N SER A 100 12.36 -3.34 -6.66
CA SER A 100 12.58 -4.78 -6.79
C SER A 100 12.03 -5.51 -5.57
N PHE A 101 11.31 -6.60 -5.76
CA PHE A 101 10.68 -7.35 -4.67
C PHE A 101 10.71 -8.87 -4.87
N GLU A 102 10.68 -9.58 -3.75
CA GLU A 102 10.53 -11.03 -3.67
C GLU A 102 9.70 -11.36 -2.43
N ILE A 103 8.65 -12.15 -2.60
CA ILE A 103 7.70 -12.51 -1.53
C ILE A 103 7.63 -14.03 -1.44
N ASP A 104 7.84 -14.58 -0.25
CA ASP A 104 7.65 -15.99 0.05
C ASP A 104 6.64 -16.18 1.18
N HIS A 105 5.74 -17.15 1.02
CA HIS A 105 4.68 -17.42 1.98
C HIS A 105 4.18 -18.86 1.86
N LYS A 106 3.57 -19.39 2.94
CA LYS A 106 2.83 -20.65 2.89
C LYS A 106 1.69 -20.60 1.85
N SER A 107 1.45 -21.70 1.16
CA SER A 107 0.51 -21.76 0.01
C SER A 107 -0.90 -21.24 0.30
N HIS A 108 -1.42 -21.46 1.51
CA HIS A 108 -2.79 -21.10 1.90
C HIS A 108 -2.86 -19.86 2.80
N LEU A 109 -1.86 -18.99 2.74
CA LEU A 109 -1.92 -17.72 3.47
C LEU A 109 -2.64 -16.68 2.59
N PRO A 110 -3.80 -16.14 3.01
CA PRO A 110 -4.37 -14.95 2.37
C PRO A 110 -3.35 -13.82 2.46
N LEU A 111 -2.88 -13.33 1.32
CA LEU A 111 -1.82 -12.32 1.26
C LEU A 111 -1.90 -11.54 -0.05
N ASN A 112 -1.53 -10.26 -0.03
CA ASN A 112 -1.23 -9.50 -1.23
C ASN A 112 0.14 -8.84 -1.18
N PHE A 113 0.55 -8.30 -2.33
CA PHE A 113 1.52 -7.22 -2.42
C PHE A 113 0.78 -6.00 -2.90
N ALA A 114 0.51 -5.08 -1.98
CA ALA A 114 -0.23 -3.87 -2.24
C ALA A 114 0.65 -2.66 -2.01
N MET A 115 0.39 -1.63 -2.80
CA MET A 115 0.82 -0.27 -2.50
C MET A 115 -0.43 0.58 -2.39
N GLU A 116 -0.43 1.62 -1.56
CA GLU A 116 -1.61 2.44 -1.39
C GLU A 116 -1.32 3.91 -1.13
N THR A 117 -2.37 4.71 -1.31
CA THR A 117 -2.42 6.11 -0.88
C THR A 117 -3.75 6.42 -0.20
N TRP A 118 -3.70 7.38 0.70
CA TRP A 118 -4.87 8.03 1.27
C TRP A 118 -5.02 9.42 0.66
N LEU A 119 -6.18 9.67 0.05
CA LEU A 119 -6.58 10.98 -0.44
C LEU A 119 -7.54 11.60 0.57
N THR A 120 -7.13 12.72 1.16
CA THR A 120 -7.87 13.34 2.28
C THR A 120 -8.25 14.78 1.98
N ARG A 121 -9.40 15.22 2.49
CA ARG A 121 -9.87 16.61 2.26
C ARG A 121 -9.03 17.65 3.00
N LYS A 122 -8.38 17.28 4.11
CA LYS A 122 -7.45 18.16 4.84
C LYS A 122 -6.06 17.55 4.87
N LYS A 123 -5.06 18.41 4.71
CA LYS A 123 -3.64 18.03 4.61
C LYS A 123 -3.18 17.00 5.67
N TYR A 124 -3.57 17.19 6.93
CA TYR A 124 -3.13 16.34 8.05
C TYR A 124 -4.34 15.79 8.83
N GLN A 125 -5.24 15.09 8.13
CA GLN A 125 -6.27 14.30 8.81
C GLN A 125 -5.66 13.18 9.62
N THR A 126 -6.34 12.76 10.68
CA THR A 126 -5.89 11.66 11.54
C THR A 126 -6.67 10.37 11.33
N GLU A 127 -7.59 10.38 10.36
CA GLU A 127 -8.51 9.31 9.97
C GLU A 127 -9.09 9.63 8.58
N ALA A 128 -9.64 8.62 7.91
CA ALA A 128 -10.42 8.79 6.69
C ALA A 128 -11.92 8.63 6.96
N SER A 129 -12.74 9.45 6.30
CA SER A 129 -14.20 9.43 6.42
C SER A 129 -14.87 9.81 5.10
N ILE A 130 -16.20 10.02 5.10
CA ILE A 130 -16.97 10.16 3.86
C ILE A 130 -16.45 11.39 3.11
N GLY A 131 -16.03 11.18 1.86
CA GLY A 131 -15.40 12.17 1.00
C GLY A 131 -13.89 12.05 0.90
N ASP A 132 -13.28 11.17 1.68
CA ASP A 132 -11.88 10.73 1.54
C ASP A 132 -11.82 9.40 0.75
N VAL A 133 -10.66 9.08 0.18
CA VAL A 133 -10.47 7.92 -0.71
C VAL A 133 -9.22 7.12 -0.30
N GLU A 134 -9.33 5.81 -0.27
CA GLU A 134 -8.21 4.87 -0.23
C GLU A 134 -8.03 4.29 -1.64
N ILE A 135 -6.81 4.33 -2.18
CA ILE A 135 -6.50 3.74 -3.48
C ILE A 135 -5.35 2.76 -3.31
N MET A 136 -5.63 1.48 -3.53
CA MET A 136 -4.64 0.42 -3.52
C MET A 136 -4.28 -0.05 -4.94
N VAL A 137 -3.03 -0.50 -5.11
CA VAL A 137 -2.48 -1.09 -6.33
C VAL A 137 -1.83 -2.43 -5.98
N TRP A 138 -2.49 -3.53 -6.34
CA TRP A 138 -2.08 -4.89 -5.98
C TRP A 138 -1.32 -5.54 -7.15
N PHE A 139 -0.01 -5.73 -6.98
CA PHE A 139 0.84 -6.43 -7.94
C PHE A 139 0.83 -7.95 -7.75
N TYR A 140 0.53 -8.43 -6.53
CA TYR A 140 0.42 -9.85 -6.19
C TYR A 140 -0.78 -10.08 -5.29
N PHE A 141 -1.36 -11.28 -5.36
CA PHE A 141 -2.33 -11.76 -4.38
C PHE A 141 -2.33 -13.29 -4.34
N ASN A 142 -2.66 -13.85 -3.18
CA ASN A 142 -2.83 -15.27 -2.94
C ASN A 142 -4.01 -15.45 -1.98
N GLU A 143 -5.04 -16.21 -2.39
CA GLU A 143 -6.25 -16.48 -1.58
C GLU A 143 -6.92 -15.24 -0.96
N LEU A 144 -6.68 -14.06 -1.53
CA LEU A 144 -7.19 -12.77 -1.06
C LEU A 144 -7.87 -12.02 -2.21
N THR A 145 -9.01 -11.41 -1.93
CA THR A 145 -9.79 -10.62 -2.89
C THR A 145 -10.00 -9.22 -2.31
N PRO A 146 -9.86 -8.14 -3.11
CA PRO A 146 -10.11 -6.78 -2.65
C PRO A 146 -11.53 -6.61 -2.10
N GLY A 147 -11.70 -5.64 -1.21
CA GLY A 147 -13.00 -5.28 -0.67
C GLY A 147 -14.00 -4.84 -1.75
N GLY A 148 -15.29 -5.04 -1.47
CA GLY A 148 -16.38 -4.57 -2.33
C GLY A 148 -16.62 -5.44 -3.56
N LYS A 149 -16.80 -4.79 -4.71
CA LYS A 149 -17.14 -5.46 -5.97
C LYS A 149 -16.24 -5.00 -7.10
N LYS A 150 -15.94 -5.89 -8.03
CA LYS A 150 -15.30 -5.55 -9.31
C LYS A 150 -16.24 -4.67 -10.14
N VAL A 151 -15.76 -3.51 -10.56
CA VAL A 151 -16.54 -2.49 -11.29
C VAL A 151 -16.00 -2.20 -12.70
N GLY A 152 -14.80 -2.67 -13.01
CA GLY A 152 -14.21 -2.51 -14.35
C GLY A 152 -12.90 -3.25 -14.53
N GLU A 153 -12.38 -3.17 -15.75
CA GLU A 153 -11.00 -3.54 -16.10
C GLU A 153 -10.34 -2.41 -16.87
N TYR A 154 -9.10 -2.11 -16.56
CA TYR A 154 -8.31 -1.04 -17.16
C TYR A 154 -6.98 -1.57 -17.67
N THR A 155 -6.46 -0.99 -18.74
CA THR A 155 -5.13 -1.32 -19.26
C THR A 155 -4.16 -0.23 -18.86
N ILE A 156 -3.22 -0.54 -17.98
CA ILE A 156 -2.19 0.39 -17.49
C ILE A 156 -0.83 -0.18 -17.87
N SER A 157 0.07 0.68 -18.32
CA SER A 157 1.43 0.27 -18.69
C SER A 157 2.37 0.39 -17.49
N PHE A 158 3.23 -0.59 -17.29
CA PHE A 158 4.35 -0.48 -16.35
C PHE A 158 5.58 -1.20 -16.90
N GLU A 159 6.74 -0.93 -16.33
CA GLU A 159 7.97 -1.66 -16.62
C GLU A 159 8.07 -2.87 -15.69
N LEU A 160 8.12 -4.08 -16.22
CA LEU A 160 8.37 -5.32 -15.50
C LEU A 160 9.73 -5.88 -15.92
N ASN A 161 10.67 -5.97 -14.97
CA ASN A 161 12.03 -6.48 -15.21
C ASN A 161 12.77 -5.77 -16.37
N GLY A 162 12.52 -4.46 -16.55
CA GLY A 162 13.12 -3.65 -17.62
C GLY A 162 12.31 -3.60 -18.91
N GLU A 163 11.25 -4.39 -19.05
CA GLU A 163 10.41 -4.42 -20.23
C GLU A 163 9.09 -3.68 -20.01
N LYS A 164 8.75 -2.75 -20.92
CA LYS A 164 7.45 -2.07 -20.87
C LYS A 164 6.35 -3.04 -21.25
N THR A 165 5.49 -3.36 -20.29
CA THR A 165 4.33 -4.22 -20.47
C THR A 165 3.03 -3.43 -20.38
N ARG A 166 2.00 -3.90 -21.08
CA ARG A 166 0.61 -3.40 -20.95
C ARG A 166 -0.18 -4.50 -20.27
N CYS A 167 -0.60 -4.26 -19.04
CA CYS A 167 -1.33 -5.27 -18.28
C CYS A 167 -2.74 -4.83 -17.97
N SER A 168 -3.60 -5.81 -17.72
CA SER A 168 -4.99 -5.61 -17.33
C SER A 168 -5.12 -5.61 -15.81
N TRP A 169 -5.81 -4.60 -15.30
CA TRP A 169 -6.06 -4.35 -13.90
C TRP A 169 -7.56 -4.35 -13.65
N GLU A 170 -8.02 -5.15 -12.69
CA GLU A 170 -9.39 -5.09 -12.22
C GLU A 170 -9.53 -3.90 -11.27
N LEU A 171 -10.55 -3.06 -11.47
CA LEU A 171 -10.92 -2.07 -10.48
C LEU A 171 -12.00 -2.64 -9.57
N TRP A 172 -11.76 -2.59 -8.27
CA TRP A 172 -12.69 -2.95 -7.21
C TRP A 172 -13.09 -1.69 -6.44
N HIS A 173 -14.36 -1.59 -6.03
CA HIS A 173 -14.89 -0.45 -5.30
C HIS A 173 -15.79 -0.90 -4.14
N ALA A 174 -15.58 -0.29 -2.97
CA ALA A 174 -16.46 -0.36 -1.81
C ALA A 174 -16.75 1.03 -1.25
N GLU A 175 -18.00 1.27 -0.85
CA GLU A 175 -18.40 2.48 -0.14
C GLU A 175 -18.51 2.17 1.36
N TRP A 176 -17.43 2.38 2.11
CA TRP A 176 -17.40 2.26 3.56
C TRP A 176 -17.55 3.63 4.22
N ASN A 177 -16.92 3.84 5.37
CA ASN A 177 -16.77 5.16 5.96
C ASN A 177 -15.94 6.09 5.07
N TRP A 178 -15.13 5.57 4.15
CA TRP A 178 -14.49 6.27 3.02
C TRP A 178 -14.77 5.50 1.72
N ASP A 179 -14.34 6.03 0.58
CA ASP A 179 -14.39 5.29 -0.69
C ASP A 179 -13.11 4.46 -0.85
N TYR A 180 -13.25 3.15 -0.96
CA TYR A 180 -12.15 2.21 -1.19
C TYR A 180 -12.08 1.85 -2.66
N LEU A 181 -10.92 2.04 -3.29
CA LEU A 181 -10.61 1.56 -4.63
C LEU A 181 -9.39 0.65 -4.59
N ALA A 182 -9.45 -0.48 -5.28
CA ALA A 182 -8.29 -1.34 -5.46
C ALA A 182 -8.13 -1.76 -6.92
N PHE A 183 -6.93 -1.48 -7.45
CA PHE A 183 -6.48 -1.93 -8.75
C PHE A 183 -5.73 -3.24 -8.59
N ARG A 184 -6.34 -4.36 -8.97
CA ARG A 184 -5.72 -5.68 -8.87
C ARG A 184 -5.20 -6.16 -10.22
N LEU A 185 -3.90 -6.39 -10.32
CA LEU A 185 -3.28 -6.95 -11.53
C LEU A 185 -3.83 -8.36 -11.80
N LYS A 186 -4.29 -8.62 -13.02
CA LYS A 186 -4.87 -9.94 -13.38
C LYS A 186 -3.84 -11.06 -13.42
N ASP A 187 -2.61 -10.75 -13.84
CA ASP A 187 -1.49 -11.67 -13.91
C ASP A 187 -0.51 -11.32 -12.76
N PRO A 188 -0.72 -11.87 -11.55
CA PRO A 188 0.01 -11.44 -10.35
C PRO A 188 1.51 -11.78 -10.44
N VAL A 189 2.34 -10.86 -9.96
CA VAL A 189 3.80 -10.98 -9.96
C VAL A 189 4.27 -11.15 -8.54
N ARG A 190 4.78 -12.33 -8.18
CA ARG A 190 5.30 -12.64 -6.82
C ARG A 190 6.73 -12.16 -6.59
N LYS A 191 7.51 -12.06 -7.67
CA LYS A 191 8.92 -11.66 -7.66
C LYS A 191 9.25 -10.92 -8.95
N GLY A 192 9.96 -9.81 -8.84
CA GLY A 192 10.40 -9.05 -9.99
C GLY A 192 10.79 -7.63 -9.63
N ARG A 193 10.99 -6.80 -10.65
CA ARG A 193 11.20 -5.37 -10.52
C ARG A 193 10.13 -4.63 -11.29
N VAL A 194 9.48 -3.69 -10.63
CA VAL A 194 8.44 -2.86 -11.23
C VAL A 194 8.86 -1.40 -11.27
N ARG A 195 8.45 -0.69 -12.32
CA ARG A 195 8.40 0.77 -12.35
C ARG A 195 7.12 1.24 -13.03
N PHE A 196 6.38 2.15 -12.41
CA PHE A 196 5.11 2.66 -12.92
C PHE A 196 4.89 4.10 -12.43
N ASP A 197 3.95 4.80 -13.06
CA ASP A 197 3.52 6.13 -12.62
C ASP A 197 2.21 6.03 -11.84
N VAL A 198 2.20 6.50 -10.60
CA VAL A 198 1.00 6.55 -9.75
C VAL A 198 -0.08 7.45 -10.39
N ARG A 199 0.31 8.42 -11.22
CA ARG A 199 -0.63 9.31 -11.93
C ARG A 199 -1.63 8.54 -12.78
N ASP A 200 -1.23 7.44 -13.42
CA ASP A 200 -2.12 6.63 -14.25
C ASP A 200 -3.30 6.07 -13.43
N PHE A 201 -3.03 5.67 -12.18
CA PHE A 201 -4.06 5.16 -11.27
C PHE A 201 -4.95 6.28 -10.72
N LEU A 202 -4.36 7.44 -10.41
CA LEU A 202 -5.11 8.62 -9.97
C LEU A 202 -6.08 9.13 -11.05
N ASP A 203 -5.67 9.14 -12.31
CA ASP A 203 -6.52 9.59 -13.43
C ASP A 203 -7.72 8.66 -13.63
N ILE A 204 -7.51 7.34 -13.53
CA ILE A 204 -8.61 6.36 -13.61
C ILE A 204 -9.53 6.48 -12.40
N ALA A 205 -8.97 6.61 -11.19
CA ALA A 205 -9.75 6.79 -9.97
C ALA A 205 -10.62 8.06 -10.03
N TRP A 206 -10.05 9.17 -10.53
CA TRP A 206 -10.79 10.42 -10.75
C TRP A 206 -11.94 10.22 -11.74
N GLU A 207 -11.67 9.64 -12.91
CA GLU A 207 -12.71 9.41 -13.92
C GLU A 207 -13.83 8.54 -13.36
N TYR A 208 -13.49 7.47 -12.65
CA TYR A 208 -14.47 6.56 -12.06
C TYR A 208 -15.30 7.26 -10.97
N LEU A 209 -14.66 7.93 -10.01
CA LEU A 209 -15.32 8.58 -8.88
C LEU A 209 -16.11 9.84 -9.26
N SER A 210 -15.83 10.46 -10.41
CA SER A 210 -16.60 11.60 -10.93
C SER A 210 -18.09 11.31 -11.14
N ARG A 211 -18.46 10.03 -11.16
CA ARG A 211 -19.84 9.54 -11.32
C ARG A 211 -20.59 9.41 -10.00
N PHE A 212 -19.90 9.59 -8.86
CA PHE A 212 -20.42 9.41 -7.51
C PHE A 212 -20.51 10.76 -6.78
N THR A 213 -21.30 10.81 -5.71
CA THR A 213 -21.58 12.06 -4.98
C THR A 213 -20.82 12.21 -3.66
N ARG A 214 -20.25 11.11 -3.16
CA ARG A 214 -19.53 11.06 -1.87
C ARG A 214 -18.21 11.82 -1.93
N VAL A 215 -17.45 11.62 -3.00
CA VAL A 215 -16.18 12.29 -3.27
C VAL A 215 -16.44 13.51 -4.14
N LYS A 216 -16.14 14.70 -3.61
CA LYS A 216 -16.26 15.98 -4.33
C LYS A 216 -14.88 16.54 -4.56
N ASN A 217 -14.65 17.13 -5.74
CA ASN A 217 -13.39 17.76 -6.12
C ASN A 217 -12.18 16.84 -5.85
N PHE A 218 -12.17 15.66 -6.48
CA PHE A 218 -11.12 14.64 -6.31
C PHE A 218 -9.70 15.22 -6.46
N ASP A 219 -9.54 16.15 -7.38
CA ASP A 219 -8.28 16.84 -7.69
C ASP A 219 -7.83 17.82 -6.59
N GLU A 220 -8.75 18.31 -5.76
CA GLU A 220 -8.45 19.15 -4.58
C GLU A 220 -8.07 18.34 -3.33
N LEU A 221 -8.28 17.02 -3.32
CA LEU A 221 -7.84 16.16 -2.22
C LEU A 221 -6.31 16.17 -2.09
N TYR A 222 -5.82 15.96 -0.87
CA TYR A 222 -4.41 15.80 -0.59
C TYR A 222 -4.00 14.35 -0.77
N PHE A 223 -3.06 14.09 -1.68
CA PHE A 223 -2.30 12.85 -1.75
C PHE A 223 -1.32 12.84 -0.58
N THR A 224 -1.61 12.04 0.46
CA THR A 224 -0.87 12.15 1.73
C THR A 224 0.37 11.27 1.79
N VAL A 225 0.30 10.07 1.22
CA VAL A 225 1.31 9.03 1.42
C VAL A 225 1.37 8.07 0.24
N TRP A 226 2.49 7.40 0.07
CA TRP A 226 2.62 6.18 -0.71
C TRP A 226 3.15 5.06 0.19
N GLU A 227 2.27 4.14 0.56
CA GLU A 227 2.53 2.96 1.38
C GLU A 227 2.86 1.76 0.49
N VAL A 228 3.79 0.91 0.92
CA VAL A 228 4.23 -0.28 0.20
C VAL A 228 4.39 -1.42 1.20
N GLY A 229 3.57 -2.47 1.07
CA GLY A 229 3.57 -3.57 2.01
C GLY A 229 2.81 -4.80 1.53
N THR A 230 2.49 -5.68 2.46
CA THR A 230 1.73 -6.91 2.20
C THR A 230 0.63 -7.07 3.21
N GLU A 231 -0.64 -6.96 2.79
CA GLU A 231 -1.74 -7.32 3.68
C GLU A 231 -1.74 -8.84 3.83
N PHE A 232 -2.05 -9.35 5.01
CA PHE A 232 -2.09 -10.79 5.24
C PHE A 232 -3.18 -11.22 6.22
N GLY A 233 -3.54 -12.49 6.09
CA GLY A 233 -4.49 -13.18 6.96
C GLY A 233 -5.95 -12.95 6.61
N SER A 234 -6.78 -13.74 7.27
CA SER A 234 -8.24 -13.67 7.30
C SER A 234 -8.70 -13.91 8.74
N PRO A 235 -10.00 -13.77 9.06
CA PRO A 235 -10.52 -14.08 10.38
C PRO A 235 -10.27 -15.52 10.84
N GLU A 236 -10.09 -16.47 9.91
CA GLU A 236 -9.82 -17.88 10.16
C GLU A 236 -8.33 -18.23 10.20
N THR A 237 -7.45 -17.27 9.93
CA THR A 237 -6.00 -17.52 9.89
C THR A 237 -5.44 -17.62 11.31
N GLU A 238 -5.10 -18.83 11.74
CA GLU A 238 -4.50 -19.08 13.07
C GLU A 238 -2.96 -18.99 13.09
N SER A 239 -2.31 -19.08 11.93
CA SER A 239 -0.85 -18.94 11.79
C SER A 239 -0.46 -18.31 10.46
N ALA A 240 0.60 -17.52 10.47
CA ALA A 240 1.17 -16.89 9.29
C ALA A 240 2.68 -17.08 9.28
N ARG A 241 3.19 -17.67 8.19
CA ARG A 241 4.62 -17.71 7.90
C ARG A 241 4.87 -17.17 6.51
N PHE A 242 5.55 -16.04 6.45
CA PHE A 242 5.90 -15.35 5.22
C PHE A 242 7.08 -14.40 5.43
N GLU A 243 7.77 -14.13 4.34
CA GLU A 243 8.92 -13.24 4.28
C GLU A 243 8.83 -12.44 2.99
N TRP A 244 9.38 -11.23 3.02
CA TRP A 244 9.59 -10.47 1.79
C TRP A 244 10.86 -9.65 1.87
N VAL A 245 11.38 -9.33 0.68
CA VAL A 245 12.56 -8.50 0.51
C VAL A 245 12.26 -7.44 -0.54
N PHE A 246 12.48 -6.18 -0.18
CA PHE A 246 12.41 -5.03 -1.07
C PHE A 246 13.81 -4.46 -1.31
N LYS A 247 14.14 -4.14 -2.57
CA LYS A 247 15.43 -3.60 -3.02
C LYS A 247 15.23 -2.52 -4.08
N ASP A 248 16.30 -1.76 -4.36
CA ASP A 248 16.35 -0.81 -5.49
C ASP A 248 15.19 0.20 -5.51
N PHE A 249 14.73 0.62 -4.32
CA PHE A 249 13.65 1.59 -4.20
C PHE A 249 14.08 2.95 -4.74
N SER A 250 13.21 3.53 -5.57
CA SER A 250 13.38 4.86 -6.14
C SER A 250 12.04 5.51 -6.37
N ILE A 251 11.96 6.82 -6.12
CA ILE A 251 10.82 7.65 -6.48
C ILE A 251 11.27 8.88 -7.24
N ASP A 252 10.42 9.34 -8.16
CA ASP A 252 10.56 10.62 -8.83
C ASP A 252 9.19 11.28 -8.93
N MET A 253 9.02 12.44 -8.31
CA MET A 253 7.75 13.16 -8.24
C MET A 253 7.91 14.55 -8.84
N GLU A 254 7.15 14.81 -9.90
CA GLU A 254 7.05 16.11 -10.53
C GLU A 254 5.76 16.80 -10.08
N VAL A 255 5.90 17.95 -9.41
CA VAL A 255 4.77 18.77 -8.94
C VAL A 255 4.72 20.03 -9.79
N ARG A 256 3.51 20.40 -10.25
CA ARG A 256 3.24 21.66 -10.95
C ARG A 256 3.38 22.81 -9.96
N GLU A 257 4.10 23.85 -10.37
CA GLU A 257 4.13 25.14 -9.66
C GLU A 257 2.77 25.83 -9.64
#